data_AF-A0A0L0DBW1-F1
#
_entry.id   AF-A0A0L0DBW1-F1
#
_cell.length_a   1.000
_cell.length_b   1.000
_cell.length_c   1.000
_cell.angle_alpha   90.00
_cell.angle_beta   90.00
_cell.angle_gamma   90.00
#
_symmetry.space_group_name_H-M   'P 1'
#
loop_
_entity.id
_entity.type
_entity.pdbx_description
1 polymer ?
#
loop_
_entity_poly.entity_id
_entity_poly.type
_entity_poly.pdbx_seq_one_letter_code
_entity_poly.pdbx_strand_id
1 'polypeptide(L)'
;MDMEPLLGSSVRVKFTGGREVVGVLKGYDQLLNLTLENAVEMLRNPLNPAVLSGESRELGTLVCRGPTITVVSPESGAEQIASPFEQAKAEAEAAAAAAQ
;
A
#
# COMPACT_ATOMS: atom_id res chain seq x y z
N MET A 1 7.47 -14.09 9.58
CA MET A 1 7.95 -12.94 8.78
C MET A 1 8.94 -12.21 9.64
N ASP A 2 10.15 -11.99 9.15
CA ASP A 2 11.16 -11.25 9.89
C ASP A 2 10.90 -9.74 9.71
N MET A 3 10.61 -9.04 10.81
CA MET A 3 10.30 -7.61 10.83
C MET A 3 11.50 -6.77 11.29
N GLU A 4 12.56 -7.41 11.79
CA GLU A 4 13.78 -6.76 12.27
C GLU A 4 14.38 -5.81 11.21
N PRO A 5 14.47 -6.19 9.91
CA PRO A 5 15.05 -5.32 8.88
C PRO A 5 14.22 -4.07 8.57
N LEU A 6 12.93 -4.07 8.94
CA LEU A 6 12.01 -2.97 8.69
C LEU A 6 11.97 -1.98 9.85
N LEU A 7 12.59 -2.30 10.99
CA LEU A 7 12.57 -1.46 12.19
C LEU A 7 13.26 -0.12 11.90
N GLY A 8 12.59 0.98 12.26
CA GLY A 8 13.04 2.35 11.99
C GLY A 8 12.81 2.82 10.55
N SER A 9 12.33 1.97 9.64
CA SER A 9 12.01 2.34 8.25
C SER A 9 10.54 2.70 8.07
N SER A 10 10.25 3.48 7.02
CA SER A 10 8.85 3.74 6.61
C SER A 10 8.28 2.50 5.95
N VAL A 11 7.12 2.05 6.45
CA VAL A 11 6.40 0.88 5.95
C VAL A 11 4.98 1.25 5.55
N ARG A 12 4.49 0.60 4.50
CA ARG A 12 3.09 0.59 4.09
C ARG A 12 2.41 -0.64 4.65
N VAL A 13 1.31 -0.41 5.35
CA VAL A 13 0.48 -1.46 5.95
C VAL A 13 -0.90 -1.42 5.32
N LYS A 14 -1.33 -2.55 4.75
CA LYS A 14 -2.68 -2.74 4.26
C LYS A 14 -3.48 -3.59 5.24
N PHE A 15 -4.72 -3.20 5.45
CA PHE A 15 -5.65 -3.87 6.34
C PHE A 15 -6.75 -4.58 5.56
N THR A 16 -7.35 -5.56 6.21
CA THR A 16 -8.62 -6.15 5.79
C THR A 16 -9.67 -5.03 5.74
N GLY A 17 -10.49 -5.00 4.69
CA GLY A 17 -11.39 -3.88 4.40
C GLY A 17 -10.73 -2.73 3.62
N GLY A 18 -9.45 -2.87 3.27
CA GLY A 18 -8.77 -2.04 2.29
C GLY A 18 -8.04 -0.82 2.84
N ARG A 19 -8.18 -0.48 4.13
CA ARG A 19 -7.47 0.68 4.67
C ARG A 19 -5.95 0.55 4.43
N GLU A 20 -5.31 1.65 4.07
CA GLU A 20 -3.87 1.71 3.84
C GLU A 20 -3.27 2.82 4.71
N VAL A 21 -2.21 2.48 5.44
CA VAL A 21 -1.49 3.42 6.29
C VAL A 21 0.00 3.32 5.98
N VAL A 22 0.66 4.46 5.93
CA VAL A 22 2.13 4.56 5.85
C VAL A 22 2.63 5.15 7.16
N GLY A 23 3.71 4.61 7.71
CA GLY A 23 4.31 5.15 8.94
C GLY A 23 5.66 4.50 9.25
N VAL A 24 6.39 5.06 10.20
CA VAL A 24 7.70 4.54 10.61
C VAL A 24 7.51 3.41 11.62
N LEU A 25 8.00 2.21 11.32
CA LEU A 25 7.90 1.05 12.21
C LEU A 25 8.79 1.24 13.45
N LYS A 26 8.20 1.32 14.63
CA LYS A 26 8.93 1.46 15.91
C LYS A 26 9.02 0.19 16.71
N GLY A 27 8.11 -0.75 16.48
CA GLY A 27 8.10 -2.02 17.19
C GLY A 27 7.04 -2.96 16.65
N TYR A 28 7.21 -4.23 16.98
CA TYR A 28 6.27 -5.30 16.65
C TYR A 28 6.28 -6.36 17.75
N ASP A 29 5.26 -7.21 17.76
CA ASP A 29 5.20 -8.40 18.60
C ASP A 29 5.03 -9.69 17.77
N GLN A 30 4.98 -10.83 18.45
CA GLN A 30 4.82 -12.14 17.82
C GLN A 30 3.48 -12.32 17.09
N LEU A 31 2.48 -11.51 17.41
CA LEU A 31 1.16 -11.52 16.78
C LEU A 31 1.06 -10.51 15.65
N LEU A 32 2.17 -9.87 15.27
CA LEU A 32 2.26 -8.81 14.27
C LEU A 32 1.41 -7.58 14.62
N ASN A 33 1.20 -7.29 15.90
CA ASN A 33 0.77 -5.95 16.27
C ASN A 33 1.95 -5.00 16.05
N LEU A 34 1.71 -3.88 15.36
CA LEU A 34 2.76 -2.95 14.95
C LEU A 34 2.55 -1.60 15.63
N THR A 35 3.64 -0.98 16.07
CA THR A 35 3.63 0.42 16.51
C THR A 35 4.23 1.27 15.40
N LEU A 36 3.45 2.18 14.85
CA LEU A 36 3.87 3.14 13.82
C LEU A 36 3.92 4.55 14.41
N GLU A 37 4.95 5.30 14.06
CA GLU A 37 5.05 6.74 14.32
C GLU A 37 4.86 7.52 13.01
N ASN A 38 4.35 8.76 13.10
CA ASN A 38 4.03 9.62 11.95
C ASN A 38 3.14 8.90 10.92
N ALA A 39 2.15 8.15 11.41
CA ALA A 39 1.24 7.38 10.61
C ALA A 39 0.31 8.29 9.81
N VAL A 40 0.20 8.04 8.51
CA VAL A 40 -0.66 8.73 7.56
C VAL A 40 -1.55 7.69 6.89
N GLU A 41 -2.86 7.87 6.96
CA GLU A 41 -3.82 7.02 6.25
C GLU A 41 -4.09 7.57 4.85
N MET A 42 -4.05 6.68 3.85
CA MET A 42 -4.46 6.96 2.49
C MET A 42 -5.95 6.66 2.34
N LEU A 43 -6.76 7.68 2.10
CA LEU A 43 -8.22 7.54 2.05
C LEU A 43 -8.66 6.87 0.76
N ARG A 44 -9.65 5.97 0.87
CA ARG A 44 -10.27 5.32 -0.29
C ARG A 44 -11.35 6.21 -0.90
N ASN A 45 -11.54 6.06 -2.21
CA ASN A 45 -12.62 6.73 -2.90
C ASN A 45 -13.98 6.14 -2.45
N PRO A 46 -14.93 6.97 -1.98
CA PRO A 46 -16.23 6.49 -1.50
C PRO A 46 -17.12 5.90 -2.62
N LEU A 47 -16.92 6.34 -3.87
CA LEU A 47 -17.68 5.88 -5.03
C LEU A 47 -17.05 4.62 -5.65
N ASN A 48 -15.74 4.46 -5.52
CA ASN A 48 -15.03 3.27 -5.97
C ASN A 48 -14.02 2.81 -4.91
N PRO A 49 -14.44 1.93 -3.97
CA PRO A 49 -13.58 1.47 -2.90
C PRO A 49 -12.34 0.72 -3.40
N ALA A 50 -12.25 0.27 -4.66
CA ALA A 50 -11.04 -0.38 -5.17
C ALA A 50 -9.87 0.59 -5.39
N VAL A 51 -10.13 1.90 -5.41
CA VAL A 51 -9.15 2.93 -5.77
C VAL A 51 -8.92 3.89 -4.60
N LEU A 52 -7.67 4.34 -4.43
CA LEU A 52 -7.34 5.42 -3.50
C LEU A 52 -7.87 6.76 -4.02
N SER A 53 -8.36 7.60 -3.13
CA SER A 53 -8.87 8.93 -3.48
C SER A 53 -7.75 9.94 -3.80
N GLY A 54 -6.51 9.66 -3.36
CA GLY A 54 -5.40 10.61 -3.38
C GLY A 54 -5.36 11.51 -2.14
N GLU A 55 -6.43 11.56 -1.35
CA GLU A 55 -6.45 12.26 -0.08
C GLU A 55 -5.78 11.44 1.03
N SER A 56 -5.21 12.14 2.00
CA SER A 56 -4.57 11.54 3.17
C SER A 56 -4.97 12.24 4.46
N ARG A 57 -4.83 11.54 5.59
CA ARG A 57 -4.99 12.13 6.92
C ARG A 57 -3.90 11.68 7.88
N GLU A 58 -3.42 12.60 8.70
CA GLU A 58 -2.44 12.33 9.74
C GLU A 58 -3.10 11.68 10.95
N LEU A 59 -2.48 10.61 11.46
CA LEU A 59 -2.91 9.88 12.64
C LEU A 59 -1.89 9.98 13.79
N GLY A 60 -0.65 10.38 13.51
CA GLY A 60 0.42 10.48 14.51
C GLY A 60 0.92 9.10 14.94
N THR A 61 0.83 8.77 16.23
CA THR A 61 1.23 7.44 16.73
C THR A 61 0.06 6.45 16.63
N LEU A 62 0.26 5.34 15.93
CA LEU A 62 -0.76 4.34 15.67
C LEU A 62 -0.30 2.95 16.12
N VAL A 63 -1.19 2.21 16.78
CA VAL A 63 -1.02 0.78 17.04
C VAL A 63 -1.91 -0.01 16.07
N CYS A 64 -1.28 -0.83 15.23
CA CYS A 64 -1.93 -1.69 14.25
C CYS A 64 -2.22 -3.06 14.86
N ARG A 65 -3.45 -3.58 14.68
CA ARG A 65 -3.85 -4.91 15.15
C ARG A 65 -3.48 -5.98 14.14
N GLY A 66 -2.53 -6.86 14.50
CA GLY A 66 -1.98 -7.90 13.65
C GLY A 66 -2.99 -8.78 12.90
N PRO A 67 -4.08 -9.25 13.54
CA PRO A 67 -5.09 -10.09 12.86
C PRO A 67 -5.79 -9.42 11.67
N THR A 68 -5.73 -8.09 11.56
CA THR A 68 -6.36 -7.33 10.47
C THR A 68 -5.37 -6.94 9.38
N ILE A 69 -4.07 -7.13 9.59
CA ILE A 69 -3.03 -6.77 8.63
C ILE A 69 -2.98 -7.83 7.54
N THR A 70 -3.03 -7.39 6.29
CA THR A 70 -2.94 -8.26 5.11
C THR A 70 -1.58 -8.17 4.43
N VAL A 71 -0.99 -6.97 4.37
CA VAL A 71 0.30 -6.72 3.72
C VAL A 71 1.10 -5.73 4.55
N VAL A 72 2.41 -6.00 4.68
CA VAL A 72 3.41 -5.05 5.15
C VAL A 72 4.51 -5.00 4.10
N SER A 73 4.83 -3.81 3.60
CA SER A 73 5.91 -3.59 2.64
C SER A 73 6.72 -2.36 3.00
N PRO A 74 8.04 -2.34 2.74
CA PRO A 74 8.81 -1.11 2.84
C PRO A 74 8.24 -0.07 1.86
N GLU A 75 8.23 1.20 2.27
CA GLU A 75 7.86 2.31 1.37
C GLU A 75 9.01 2.59 0.38
N SER A 76 10.25 2.32 0.78
CA SER A 76 11.44 2.49 -0.05
C SER A 76 11.42 1.54 -1.25
N GLY A 77 11.50 2.09 -2.46
CA GLY A 77 11.53 1.34 -3.72
C GLY A 77 10.15 0.96 -4.26
N ALA A 78 9.07 1.37 -3.60
CA ALA A 78 7.71 1.23 -4.11
C ALA A 78 7.31 2.51 -4.87
N GLU A 79 7.10 2.38 -6.18
CA GLU A 79 6.70 3.49 -7.04
C GLU A 79 5.39 3.16 -7.72
N GLN A 80 4.51 4.15 -7.83
CA GLN A 80 3.30 3.99 -8.63
C GLN A 80 3.67 4.11 -10.11
N ILE A 81 3.58 3.00 -10.81
CA ILE A 81 3.77 2.94 -12.26
C ILE A 81 2.42 2.86 -12.97
N ALA A 82 2.39 3.31 -14.23
CA ALA A 82 1.29 2.99 -15.13
C ALA A 82 1.18 1.47 -15.31
N SER A 83 -0.02 0.99 -15.64
CA SER A 83 -0.23 -0.44 -15.85
C SER A 83 0.71 -0.94 -16.97
N PRO A 84 1.61 -1.90 -16.71
CA PRO A 84 2.55 -2.39 -17.71
C PRO A 84 1.85 -3.12 -18.86
N PHE A 85 0.58 -3.48 -18.70
CA PHE A 85 -0.25 -4.13 -19.72
C PHE A 85 -0.95 -3.14 -20.65
N GLU A 86 -0.96 -1.84 -20.34
CA GLU A 86 -1.54 -0.84 -21.25
C GLU A 86 -0.69 -0.65 -22.52
N GLN A 87 0.65 -0.71 -22.39
CA GLN A 87 1.56 -0.73 -23.55
C GLN A 87 1.33 -1.98 -24.41
N ALA A 88 1.29 -3.16 -23.79
CA ALA A 88 1.06 -4.42 -24.51
C ALA A 88 -0.33 -4.47 -25.18
N LYS A 89 -1.36 -3.89 -24.55
CA LYS A 89 -2.70 -3.81 -25.12
C LYS A 89 -2.75 -2.85 -26.31
N ALA A 90 -2.11 -1.68 -26.22
CA ALA A 90 -2.05 -0.71 -27.32
C ALA A 90 -1.31 -1.28 -28.55
N GLU A 91 -0.23 -2.02 -28.33
CA GLU A 91 0.51 -2.71 -29.40
C GLU A 91 -0.29 -3.86 -30.03
N ALA A 92 -1.00 -4.64 -29.21
CA ALA A 92 -1.88 -5.71 -29.69
C ALA A 92 -3.09 -5.18 -30.48
N GLU A 93 -3.71 -4.08 -30.03
CA GLU A 93 -4.81 -3.42 -30.73
C GLU A 93 -4.33 -2.75 -32.03
N ALA A 94 -3.12 -2.16 -32.06
CA ALA A 94 -2.51 -1.62 -33.28
C ALA A 94 -2.15 -2.73 -34.30
N ALA A 95 -1.63 -3.87 -33.84
CA ALA A 95 -1.37 -5.02 -34.70
C ALA A 95 -2.67 -5.63 -35.26
N ALA A 96 -3.75 -5.65 -34.48
CA ALA A 96 -5.06 -6.11 -34.93
C ALA A 96 -5.72 -5.13 -35.92
N ALA A 97 -5.51 -3.81 -35.74
CA ALA A 97 -6.00 -2.78 -36.65
C ALA A 97 -5.21 -2.71 -37.96
N ALA A 98 -3.92 -3.04 -37.96
CA ALA A 98 -3.09 -3.12 -39.17
C ALA A 98 -3.31 -4.40 -39.99
N ALA A 99 -4.03 -5.38 -39.44
CA ALA A 99 -4.42 -6.63 -40.10
C ALA A 99 -5.81 -6.57 -40.76
N GLN A 100 -6.44 -5.38 -40.81
CA GLN A 100 -7.67 -5.06 -41.55
C GLN A 100 -7.36 -4.12 -42.70
#